data_AF-A0A7X2TIR6-F1
#
_entry.id   AF-A0A7X2TIR6-F1
#
_cell.length_a   1.000
_cell.length_b   1.000
_cell.length_c   1.000
_cell.angle_alpha   90.00
_cell.angle_beta   90.00
_cell.angle_gamma   90.00
#
_symmetry.space_group_name_H-M   'P 1'
#
loop_
_entity.id
_entity.type
_entity.pdbx_description
1 polymer ?
#
loop_
_entity_poly.entity_id
_entity_poly.type
_entity_poly.pdbx_seq_one_letter_code
_entity_poly.pdbx_strand_id
1 'polypeptide(L)' 'MKATHDATTFTLTGKVWSATYPLEELPRWLAFYRSRRQRCPRAGSSYDATLAALEALAQELAARQRDR' A
#
# COMPACT_ATOMS: atom_id res chain seq x y z
N MET A 1 -1.61 2.22 10.51
CA MET A 1 -0.64 2.33 9.40
C MET A 1 -1.11 3.47 8.53
N LYS A 2 -0.22 4.32 8.02
CA LYS A 2 -0.60 5.44 7.15
C LYS A 2 0.18 5.34 5.85
N ALA A 3 -0.51 5.46 4.72
CA ALA A 3 0.11 5.64 3.42
C ALA A 3 -0.13 7.08 2.97
N THR A 4 0.92 7.78 2.58
CA THR A 4 0.84 9.09 1.93
C THR A 4 1.47 8.99 0.56
N HIS A 5 1.09 9.85 -0.38
CA HIS A 5 1.69 9.85 -1.71
C HIS A 5 1.96 11.26 -2.20
N ASP A 6 3.01 11.34 -3.00
CA ASP A 6 3.37 12.48 -3.82
C ASP A 6 3.02 12.18 -5.29
N ALA A 7 3.45 13.02 -6.22
CA ALA A 7 3.15 12.84 -7.64
C ALA A 7 3.72 11.54 -8.24
N THR A 8 4.82 11.01 -7.68
CA THR A 8 5.56 9.87 -8.25
C THR A 8 5.92 8.78 -7.24
N THR A 9 5.75 9.03 -5.94
CA THR A 9 6.15 8.11 -4.86
C THR A 9 5.08 8.02 -3.80
N PHE A 10 5.12 6.94 -3.01
CA PHE A 10 4.30 6.78 -1.83
C PHE A 10 5.15 6.42 -0.62
N THR A 11 4.78 6.96 0.53
CA THR A 11 5.44 6.72 1.80
C THR A 11 4.51 5.91 2.70
N LEU A 12 4.99 4.76 3.17
CA LEU A 12 4.36 3.96 4.21
C LEU A 12 4.96 4.34 5.55
N THR A 13 4.12 4.80 6.46
CA THR A 13 4.48 5.07 7.86
C THR A 13 3.85 4.02 8.76
N GLY A 14 4.71 3.20 9.36
CA GLY A 14 4.42 2.28 10.45
C GLY A 14 4.53 2.97 11.82
N LYS A 15 4.47 2.17 12.90
CA LYS A 15 4.57 2.71 14.28
C LYS A 15 5.96 3.24 14.64
N VAL A 16 7.00 2.64 14.07
CA VAL A 16 8.42 2.91 14.39
C VAL A 16 9.29 2.99 13.14
N TRP A 17 8.69 2.92 11.95
CA TRP A 17 9.41 2.93 10.69
C TRP A 17 8.63 3.72 9.64
N SER A 18 9.35 4.32 8.70
CA SER A 18 8.81 4.95 7.51
C SER A 18 9.63 4.51 6.30
N ALA A 19 8.98 4.19 5.20
CA ALA A 19 9.67 3.86 3.95
C ALA A 19 8.94 4.45 2.75
N THR A 20 9.71 4.97 1.80
CA THR A 20 9.21 5.62 0.59
C THR A 20 9.55 4.76 -0.63
N TYR A 21 8.57 4.55 -1.50
CA TYR A 21 8.66 3.71 -2.68
C TYR A 21 8.05 4.41 -3.91
N PRO A 22 8.41 4.01 -5.13
CA PRO A 22 7.81 4.55 -6.35
C PRO A 22 6.34 4.14 -6.49
N LEU A 23 5.47 5.04 -6.97
CA LEU A 23 4.05 4.73 -7.24
C LEU A 23 3.86 3.66 -8.32
N GLU A 24 4.77 3.56 -9.29
CA GLU A 24 4.78 2.49 -10.28
C GLU A 24 4.89 1.09 -9.64
N GLU A 25 5.50 0.99 -8.46
CA GLU A 25 5.63 -0.27 -7.73
C GLU A 25 4.43 -0.58 -6.84
N LEU A 26 3.47 0.34 -6.68
CA LEU A 26 2.27 0.14 -5.87
C LEU A 26 1.53 -1.18 -6.19
N PRO A 27 1.22 -1.52 -7.46
CA PRO A 27 0.59 -2.80 -7.80
C PRO A 27 1.47 -4.01 -7.44
N ARG A 28 2.79 -3.88 -7.55
CA ARG A 28 3.76 -4.93 -7.17
C ARG A 28 3.71 -5.19 -5.67
N TRP A 29 3.70 -4.13 -4.85
CA TRP A 29 3.62 -4.24 -3.40
C TRP A 29 2.28 -4.83 -2.94
N LEU A 30 1.15 -4.42 -3.53
CA LEU A 30 -0.16 -5.01 -3.27
C LEU A 30 -0.19 -6.52 -3.54
N ALA A 31 0.33 -6.95 -4.70
CA ALA A 31 0.40 -8.36 -5.05
C ALA A 31 1.30 -9.15 -4.08
N PHE A 32 2.44 -8.57 -3.68
CA PHE A 32 3.37 -9.16 -2.73
C PHE A 32 2.73 -9.38 -1.35
N TYR A 33 2.11 -8.34 -0.77
CA TYR A 33 1.48 -8.44 0.55
C TYR A 33 0.24 -9.34 0.53
N ARG A 34 -0.56 -9.35 -0.55
CA ARG A 34 -1.68 -10.31 -0.71
C ARG A 34 -1.18 -11.74 -0.76
N SER A 35 -0.11 -12.01 -1.52
CA SER A 35 0.50 -13.34 -1.59
C SER A 35 1.05 -13.79 -0.24
N ARG A 36 1.66 -12.88 0.52
CA ARG A 36 2.14 -13.15 1.89
C ARG A 36 0.99 -13.44 2.86
N ARG A 37 -0.12 -12.70 2.78
CA ARG A 37 -1.33 -12.95 3.59
C ARG A 37 -1.91 -14.34 3.31
N GLN A 38 -2.00 -14.75 2.04
CA GLN A 38 -2.50 -16.07 1.67
C GLN A 38 -1.56 -17.20 2.13
N ARG A 39 -0.25 -17.01 2.02
CA ARG A 39 0.75 -18.03 2.42
C ARG A 39 0.94 -18.15 3.92
N CYS A 40 0.71 -17.08 4.69
CA CYS A 40 0.89 -17.06 6.14
C CYS A 40 -0.41 -16.73 6.88
N PRO A 41 -1.33 -17.70 7.04
CA PRO A 41 -2.60 -17.49 7.73
C PRO A 41 -2.42 -17.09 9.21
N ARG A 42 -1.34 -17.51 9.87
CA ARG A 42 -1.00 -17.10 11.26
C ARG A 42 -0.60 -15.63 11.40
N ALA A 43 -0.10 -14.99 10.33
CA ALA A 43 0.31 -13.59 10.34
C ALA A 43 -0.82 -12.65 9.81
N GLY A 44 -2.03 -13.19 9.60
CA GLY A 44 -3.08 -12.60 8.77
C GLY A 44 -3.39 -11.13 9.05
N SER A 45 -3.50 -10.74 10.32
CA SER A 45 -3.83 -9.35 10.68
C SER A 45 -2.66 -8.39 10.65
N SER A 46 -1.40 -8.85 10.62
CA SER A 46 -0.23 -7.97 10.62
C SER A 46 -0.07 -7.20 9.31
N TYR A 47 -0.53 -7.77 8.19
CA TYR A 47 -0.46 -7.14 6.86
C TYR A 47 -1.75 -6.42 6.45
N ASP A 48 -2.86 -6.67 7.14
CA ASP A 48 -4.17 -6.11 6.81
C ASP A 48 -4.14 -4.57 6.84
N ALA A 49 -3.50 -3.99 7.85
CA ALA A 49 -3.33 -2.54 7.96
C ALA A 49 -2.46 -1.94 6.85
N THR A 50 -1.47 -2.68 6.34
CA THR A 50 -0.64 -2.24 5.20
C THR A 50 -1.41 -2.35 3.89
N LEU A 51 -2.10 -3.47 3.68
CA LEU A 51 -2.93 -3.70 2.50
C LEU A 51 -4.04 -2.66 2.39
N ALA A 52 -4.79 -2.41 3.47
CA ALA A 52 -5.84 -1.40 3.49
C ALA A 52 -5.31 -0.01 3.14
N ALA A 53 -4.12 0.37 3.63
CA ALA A 53 -3.51 1.66 3.31
C ALA A 53 -3.07 1.75 1.83
N LEU A 54 -2.51 0.67 1.27
CA LEU A 54 -2.12 0.61 -0.14
C LEU A 54 -3.33 0.59 -1.08
N GLU A 55 -4.39 -0.13 -0.71
CA GLU A 55 -5.64 -0.20 -1.47
C GLU A 55 -6.36 1.15 -1.49
N ALA A 56 -6.44 1.83 -0.34
CA ALA A 56 -6.98 3.18 -0.25
C ALA A 56 -6.19 4.15 -1.17
N LEU A 57 -4.87 4.08 -1.13
CA LEU A 57 -4.01 4.89 -1.99
C LEU A 57 -4.26 4.60 -3.48
N ALA A 58 -4.38 3.33 -3.87
CA ALA A 58 -4.69 2.96 -5.26
C ALA A 58 -6.05 3.51 -5.71
N GLN A 59 -7.06 3.50 -4.83
CA GLN A 59 -8.38 4.08 -5.12
C GLN A 59 -8.30 5.61 -5.27
N GLU A 60 -7.57 6.30 -4.41
CA GLU A 60 -7.36 7.75 -4.51
C GLU A 60 -6.68 8.14 -5.82
N LEU A 61 -5.64 7.40 -6.23
CA LEU A 61 -4.96 7.63 -7.51
C LEU A 61 -5.89 7.39 -8.70
N ALA A 62 -6.65 6.30 -8.67
CA ALA A 62 -7.62 5.98 -9.73
C ALA A 62 -8.72 7.05 -9.82
N ALA A 63 -9.19 7.59 -8.69
CA ALA A 63 -10.15 8.69 -8.66
C ALA A 63 -9.55 9.97 -9.24
N ARG A 64 -8.32 10.32 -8.87
CA ARG A 64 -7.58 11.47 -9.42
C ARG A 64 -7.29 11.36 -10.91
N GLN A 65 -7.04 10.15 -11.41
CA GLN A 65 -6.79 9.90 -12.84
C GLN A 65 -8.07 9.93 -13.68
N ARG A 66 -9.24 9.67 -13.08
CA ARG A 66 -10.54 9.73 -13.77
C ARG A 66 -11.10 11.13 -13.93
N ASP A 67 -10.69 12.06 -13.07
CA ASP A 67 -11.15 13.45 -13.07
C ASP A 67 -10.34 14.35 -14.03
N ARG A 68 -9.37 13.78 -14.75
CA ARG A 68 -8.48 14.49 -15.69
C ARG A 68 -8.79 14.14 -17.13
#